data_AF-A0A9Q0SVY7-F1
#
_entry.id   AF-A0A9Q0SVY7-F1
#
_cell.length_a   1.000
_cell.length_b   1.000
_cell.length_c   1.000
_cell.angle_alpha   90.00
_cell.angle_beta   90.00
_cell.angle_gamma   90.00
#
_symmetry.space_group_name_H-M   'P 1'
#
loop_
_entity.id
_entity.type
_entity.pdbx_description
1 polymer ?
#
loop_
_entity_poly.entity_id
_entity_poly.type
_entity_poly.pdbx_seq_one_letter_code
_entity_poly.pdbx_strand_id
1 'polypeptide(L)'
;MLQVSDIFAESSFRVFADGLNGGGIIKVRCVPSGAKTFSNSALKKGDIYNEAIKSGAKGLPFLKVLDDGELEGISALVSSLDSTNKEQLLSRCSAGPGDLILFAGGHQSSVHRTLDRLRLFIANQLGLIDHSRHSMLWVTDFPMFEWNETEQRLEVCLSSTLPLEILMK
;
A
#
# COMPACT_ATOMS: atom_id res chain seq x y z
N MET A 1 1.20 -5.78 -4.36
CA MET A 1 1.44 -4.39 -3.93
C MET A 1 2.79 -3.99 -4.46
N LEU A 2 2.96 -2.74 -4.86
CA LEU A 2 4.18 -2.29 -5.52
C LEU A 2 4.78 -1.12 -4.75
N GLN A 3 6.09 -1.08 -4.62
CA GLN A 3 6.81 0.08 -4.11
C GLN A 3 7.16 1.03 -5.25
N VAL A 4 6.87 2.32 -5.04
CA VAL A 4 7.03 3.39 -6.04
C VAL A 4 7.73 4.61 -5.46
N SER A 5 8.45 4.44 -4.33
CA SER A 5 9.17 5.53 -3.65
C SER A 5 10.09 6.33 -4.58
N ASP A 6 10.70 5.67 -5.55
CA ASP A 6 11.63 6.25 -6.52
C ASP A 6 10.96 7.23 -7.49
N ILE A 7 9.70 6.97 -7.88
CA ILE A 7 8.91 7.87 -8.74
C ILE A 7 8.60 9.19 -8.02
N PHE A 8 8.51 9.15 -6.69
CA PHE A 8 8.14 10.29 -5.86
C PHE A 8 9.32 10.89 -5.07
N ALA A 9 10.55 10.51 -5.38
CA ALA A 9 11.75 10.96 -4.65
C ALA A 9 11.86 12.49 -4.59
N GLU A 10 11.51 13.18 -5.68
CA GLU A 10 11.52 14.65 -5.79
C GLU A 10 10.10 15.24 -5.88
N SER A 11 9.10 14.51 -5.40
CA SER A 11 7.69 14.91 -5.50
C SER A 11 7.39 16.18 -4.71
N SER A 12 6.73 17.13 -5.36
CA SER A 12 6.20 18.35 -4.71
C SER A 12 5.00 18.09 -3.80
N PHE A 13 4.42 16.88 -3.84
CA PHE A 13 3.33 16.49 -2.97
C PHE A 13 3.84 16.24 -1.53
N ARG A 14 3.56 17.20 -0.64
CA ARG A 14 4.08 17.26 0.74
C ARG A 14 3.91 15.97 1.55
N VAL A 15 2.78 15.27 1.43
CA VAL A 15 2.53 14.02 2.18
C VAL A 15 3.56 12.93 1.82
N PHE A 16 3.98 12.88 0.56
CA PHE A 16 4.99 11.94 0.09
C PHE A 16 6.41 12.41 0.41
N ALA A 17 6.70 13.70 0.19
CA ALA A 17 7.98 14.29 0.56
C ALA A 17 8.29 14.09 2.06
N ASP A 18 7.33 14.41 2.93
CA ASP A 18 7.47 14.23 4.39
C ASP A 18 7.65 12.75 4.76
N GLY A 19 6.93 11.84 4.08
CA GLY A 19 7.05 10.40 4.29
C GLY A 19 8.42 9.84 3.91
N LEU A 20 9.00 10.29 2.80
CA LEU A 20 10.31 9.85 2.32
C LEU A 20 11.46 10.48 3.12
N ASN A 21 11.38 11.77 3.46
CA ASN A 21 12.37 12.47 4.29
C ASN A 21 12.50 11.84 5.68
N GLY A 22 11.43 11.24 6.19
CA GLY A 22 11.44 10.46 7.44
C GLY A 22 12.01 9.04 7.31
N GLY A 23 12.65 8.69 6.18
CA GLY A 23 13.14 7.33 5.91
C GLY A 23 12.05 6.32 5.59
N GLY A 24 10.84 6.80 5.26
CA GLY A 24 9.69 5.95 4.94
C GLY A 24 9.70 5.45 3.50
N ILE A 25 8.61 4.77 3.15
CA ILE A 25 8.37 4.21 1.82
C ILE A 25 7.00 4.62 1.29
N ILE A 26 6.83 4.55 -0.03
CA ILE A 26 5.54 4.74 -0.70
C ILE A 26 5.22 3.48 -1.48
N LYS A 27 4.07 2.88 -1.17
CA LYS A 27 3.54 1.70 -1.86
C LYS A 27 2.14 1.97 -2.39
N VAL A 28 1.80 1.24 -3.46
CA VAL A 28 0.51 1.34 -4.14
C VAL A 28 -0.18 0.00 -4.26
N ARG A 29 -1.51 0.10 -4.36
CA ARG A 29 -2.41 -0.99 -4.72
C ARG A 29 -3.32 -0.56 -5.86
N CYS A 30 -3.16 -1.21 -7.01
CA CYS A 30 -4.12 -1.09 -8.10
C CYS A 30 -5.35 -1.97 -7.81
N VAL A 31 -6.52 -1.40 -8.05
CA VAL A 31 -7.84 -2.03 -7.92
C VAL A 31 -8.50 -1.99 -9.30
N PRO A 32 -8.57 -3.14 -9.99
CA PRO A 32 -9.16 -3.21 -11.32
C PRO A 32 -10.60 -2.70 -11.34
N SER A 33 -10.95 -1.87 -12.33
CA SER A 33 -12.28 -1.24 -12.46
C SER A 33 -12.72 -0.39 -11.24
N GLY A 34 -11.80 -0.10 -10.32
CA GLY A 34 -12.13 0.57 -9.07
C GLY A 34 -12.55 2.04 -9.22
N ALA A 35 -12.20 2.70 -10.34
CA ALA A 35 -12.56 4.11 -10.55
C ALA A 35 -14.06 4.32 -10.71
N LYS A 36 -14.75 3.35 -11.33
CA LYS A 36 -16.20 3.34 -11.55
C LYS A 36 -16.94 2.80 -10.32
N THR A 37 -16.34 1.86 -9.59
CA THR A 37 -16.96 1.24 -8.42
C THR A 37 -16.95 2.13 -7.19
N PHE A 38 -15.85 2.85 -6.93
CA PHE A 38 -15.71 3.66 -5.72
C PHE A 38 -15.89 5.14 -6.00
N SER A 39 -16.88 5.76 -5.34
CA SER A 39 -17.12 7.20 -5.45
C SER A 39 -16.00 8.01 -4.76
N ASN A 40 -15.81 9.26 -5.18
CA ASN A 40 -14.84 10.15 -4.52
C ASN A 40 -15.17 10.39 -3.05
N SER A 41 -16.46 10.36 -2.67
CA SER A 41 -16.87 10.45 -1.27
C SER A 41 -16.39 9.24 -0.48
N ALA A 42 -16.54 8.03 -1.04
CA ALA A 42 -16.08 6.80 -0.40
C ALA A 42 -14.57 6.80 -0.14
N LEU A 43 -13.79 7.33 -1.09
CA LEU A 43 -12.32 7.40 -1.02
C LEU A 43 -11.79 8.52 -0.12
N LYS A 44 -12.55 9.61 0.05
CA LYS A 44 -12.13 10.77 0.87
C LYS A 44 -12.62 10.70 2.32
N LYS A 45 -13.79 10.10 2.56
CA LYS A 45 -14.46 10.09 3.89
C LYS A 45 -15.32 8.84 4.17
N GLY A 46 -15.40 7.89 3.25
CA GLY A 46 -16.21 6.68 3.43
C GLY A 46 -15.43 5.53 4.03
N ASP A 47 -15.96 4.32 3.86
CA ASP A 47 -15.47 3.14 4.57
C ASP A 47 -14.02 2.78 4.23
N ILE A 48 -13.63 2.86 2.95
CA ILE A 48 -12.24 2.59 2.53
C ILE A 48 -11.28 3.58 3.19
N TYR A 49 -11.65 4.87 3.22
CA TYR A 49 -10.85 5.88 3.91
C TYR A 49 -10.75 5.57 5.41
N ASN A 50 -11.88 5.30 6.06
CA ASN A 50 -11.93 5.00 7.48
C ASN A 50 -11.11 3.75 7.83
N GLU A 51 -11.11 2.74 6.97
CA GLU A 51 -10.34 1.52 7.15
C GLU A 51 -8.83 1.77 7.06
N ALA A 52 -8.39 2.68 6.18
CA ALA A 52 -7.00 3.15 6.15
C ALA A 52 -6.63 3.96 7.42
N ILE A 53 -7.53 4.80 7.92
CA ILE A 53 -7.26 5.54 9.17
C ILE A 53 -7.13 4.59 10.36
N LYS A 54 -7.98 3.56 10.45
CA LYS A 54 -7.91 2.53 11.51
C LYS A 54 -6.59 1.75 11.51
N SER A 55 -5.92 1.62 10.37
CA SER A 55 -4.59 0.98 10.31
C SER A 55 -3.45 1.92 10.74
N GLY A 56 -3.75 3.17 11.07
CA GLY A 56 -2.76 4.19 11.45
C GLY A 56 -2.27 5.04 10.29
N ALA A 57 -2.92 4.99 9.12
CA ALA A 57 -2.63 5.94 8.06
C ALA A 57 -3.16 7.33 8.43
N LYS A 58 -2.46 8.38 8.02
CA LYS A 58 -2.91 9.77 8.20
C LYS A 58 -3.93 10.22 7.14
N GLY A 59 -4.07 9.44 6.07
CA GLY A 59 -4.96 9.70 4.95
C GLY A 59 -4.82 8.61 3.90
N LEU A 60 -5.58 8.75 2.82
CA LEU A 60 -5.60 7.81 1.70
C LEU A 60 -5.50 8.57 0.37
N PRO A 61 -4.28 8.91 -0.09
CA PRO A 61 -4.11 9.46 -1.42
C PRO A 61 -4.51 8.40 -2.46
N PHE A 62 -5.16 8.83 -3.52
CA PHE A 62 -5.62 7.95 -4.59
C PHE A 62 -5.58 8.66 -5.94
N LEU A 63 -5.51 7.86 -7.00
CA LEU A 63 -5.67 8.28 -8.39
C LEU A 63 -6.65 7.34 -9.08
N LYS A 64 -7.56 7.89 -9.87
CA LYS A 64 -8.41 7.18 -10.81
C LYS A 64 -7.84 7.38 -12.20
N VAL A 65 -7.74 6.30 -12.96
CA VAL A 65 -7.41 6.37 -14.38
C VAL A 65 -8.73 6.53 -15.13
N LEU A 66 -8.91 7.67 -15.78
CA LEU A 66 -10.10 7.99 -16.56
C LEU A 66 -10.12 7.22 -17.88
N ASP A 67 -11.27 7.22 -18.55
CA ASP A 67 -11.47 6.50 -19.81
C ASP A 67 -10.55 7.01 -20.95
N ASP A 68 -10.10 8.27 -20.87
CA ASP A 68 -9.15 8.91 -21.79
C ASP A 68 -7.67 8.74 -21.39
N GLY A 69 -7.39 8.03 -20.29
CA GLY A 69 -6.04 7.85 -19.74
C GLY A 69 -5.55 9.00 -18.87
N GLU A 70 -6.38 10.02 -18.62
CA GLU A 70 -6.06 11.06 -17.65
C GLU A 70 -6.20 10.58 -16.20
N LEU A 71 -5.52 11.29 -15.29
CA LEU A 71 -5.54 10.97 -13.88
C LEU A 71 -6.46 11.93 -13.12
N GLU A 72 -7.47 11.39 -12.45
CA GLU A 72 -8.30 12.13 -11.51
C GLU A 72 -7.89 11.80 -10.07
N GLY A 73 -7.71 12.82 -9.22
CA GLY A 73 -7.34 12.59 -7.83
C GLY A 73 -7.19 13.88 -7.04
N ILE A 74 -6.34 13.83 -6.01
CA ILE A 74 -5.94 15.04 -5.29
C ILE A 74 -5.13 15.90 -6.25
N SER A 75 -5.57 17.13 -6.51
CA SER A 75 -4.93 18.03 -7.48
C SER A 75 -3.41 18.14 -7.28
N ALA A 76 -2.94 18.31 -6.03
CA ALA A 76 -1.51 18.38 -5.71
C ALA A 76 -0.72 17.09 -6.01
N LEU A 77 -1.38 15.92 -5.98
CA LEU A 77 -0.78 14.64 -6.35
C LEU A 77 -0.75 14.45 -7.87
N VAL A 78 -1.82 14.84 -8.56
CA VAL A 78 -1.85 14.80 -10.03
C VAL A 78 -0.80 15.75 -10.60
N SER A 79 -0.68 16.96 -10.06
CA SER A 79 0.30 17.96 -10.50
C SER A 79 1.74 17.63 -10.11
N SER A 80 1.97 16.74 -9.13
CA SER A 80 3.33 16.31 -8.77
C SER A 80 3.87 15.25 -9.73
N LEU A 81 3.03 14.68 -10.60
CA LEU A 81 3.43 13.71 -11.61
C LEU A 81 3.61 14.44 -12.95
N ASP A 82 4.83 14.47 -13.45
CA ASP A 82 5.09 14.81 -14.84
C ASP A 82 4.69 13.64 -15.77
N SER A 83 4.75 13.86 -17.09
CA SER A 83 4.36 12.84 -18.08
C SER A 83 5.18 11.54 -17.92
N THR A 84 6.48 11.67 -17.68
CA THR A 84 7.39 10.53 -17.48
C THR A 84 7.02 9.71 -16.25
N ASN A 85 6.83 10.35 -15.09
CA ASN A 85 6.46 9.66 -13.86
C ASN A 85 5.05 9.08 -13.92
N LYS A 86 4.11 9.76 -14.60
CA LYS A 86 2.76 9.24 -14.88
C LYS A 86 2.84 7.93 -15.67
N GLU A 87 3.57 7.91 -16.79
CA GLU A 87 3.73 6.69 -17.61
C GLU A 87 4.44 5.57 -16.86
N GLN A 88 5.51 5.88 -16.12
CA GLN A 88 6.21 4.89 -15.30
C GLN A 88 5.30 4.30 -14.22
N LEU A 89 4.52 5.13 -13.53
CA LEU A 89 3.59 4.70 -12.51
C LEU A 89 2.52 3.76 -13.09
N LEU A 90 1.87 4.16 -14.18
CA LEU A 90 0.83 3.38 -14.84
C LEU A 90 1.38 2.04 -15.35
N SER A 91 2.55 2.06 -15.98
CA SER A 91 3.23 0.86 -16.50
C SER A 91 3.55 -0.12 -15.38
N ARG A 92 4.20 0.31 -14.29
CA ARG A 92 4.54 -0.58 -13.18
C ARG A 92 3.31 -1.09 -12.43
N CYS A 93 2.26 -0.28 -12.35
CA CYS A 93 0.98 -0.70 -11.76
C CYS A 93 0.18 -1.63 -12.68
N SER A 94 0.57 -1.74 -13.96
CA SER A 94 -0.25 -2.32 -15.02
C SER A 94 -1.69 -1.80 -14.98
N ALA A 95 -1.82 -0.49 -14.72
CA ALA A 95 -3.10 0.18 -14.54
C ALA A 95 -3.58 0.78 -15.87
N GLY A 96 -4.84 0.56 -16.20
CA GLY A 96 -5.48 1.08 -17.40
C GLY A 96 -6.73 1.92 -17.10
N PRO A 97 -7.39 2.42 -18.15
CA PRO A 97 -8.64 3.16 -18.03
C PRO A 97 -9.68 2.43 -17.16
N GLY A 98 -10.23 3.14 -16.17
CA GLY A 98 -11.21 2.61 -15.21
C GLY A 98 -10.60 2.05 -13.91
N ASP A 99 -9.28 1.96 -13.79
CA ASP A 99 -8.63 1.44 -12.59
C ASP A 99 -8.43 2.51 -11.50
N LEU A 100 -8.33 2.05 -10.26
CA LEU A 100 -8.07 2.88 -9.09
C LEU A 100 -6.72 2.51 -8.48
N ILE A 101 -5.86 3.51 -8.26
CA ILE A 101 -4.57 3.37 -7.60
C ILE A 101 -4.67 3.98 -6.21
N LEU A 102 -4.55 3.14 -5.18
CA LEU A 102 -4.52 3.56 -3.78
C LEU A 102 -3.07 3.65 -3.28
N PHE A 103 -2.74 4.71 -2.57
CA PHE A 103 -1.40 4.96 -2.05
C PHE A 103 -1.36 4.82 -0.53
N ALA A 104 -0.25 4.32 -0.02
CA ALA A 104 0.14 4.43 1.37
C ALA A 104 1.61 4.88 1.44
N GLY A 105 1.86 5.96 2.16
CA GLY A 105 3.19 6.54 2.34
C GLY A 105 3.52 6.80 3.81
N GLY A 106 4.76 6.57 4.20
CA GLY A 106 5.25 6.78 5.58
C GLY A 106 6.10 5.62 6.08
N HIS A 107 6.11 5.40 7.40
CA HIS A 107 6.90 4.32 8.00
C HIS A 107 6.49 2.94 7.46
N GLN A 108 7.48 2.08 7.20
CA GLN A 108 7.30 0.80 6.50
C GLN A 108 6.22 -0.09 7.14
N SER A 109 6.22 -0.21 8.48
CA SER A 109 5.24 -1.05 9.20
C SER A 109 3.80 -0.55 9.02
N SER A 110 3.59 0.78 9.08
CA SER A 110 2.27 1.40 8.88
C SER A 110 1.79 1.27 7.44
N VAL A 111 2.68 1.46 6.46
CA VAL A 111 2.38 1.29 5.03
C VAL A 111 1.93 -0.14 4.72
N HIS A 112 2.67 -1.15 5.20
CA HIS A 112 2.31 -2.55 5.02
C HIS A 112 0.96 -2.89 5.66
N ARG A 113 0.76 -2.47 6.92
CA ARG A 113 -0.49 -2.70 7.64
C ARG A 113 -1.69 -2.08 6.92
N THR A 114 -1.52 -0.86 6.41
CA THR A 114 -2.58 -0.13 5.69
C THR A 114 -2.97 -0.83 4.40
N LEU A 115 -1.99 -1.17 3.55
CA LEU A 115 -2.31 -1.80 2.27
C LEU A 115 -2.84 -3.23 2.43
N ASP A 116 -2.40 -3.99 3.44
CA ASP A 116 -2.95 -5.33 3.68
C ASP A 116 -4.40 -5.27 4.16
N ARG A 117 -4.71 -4.34 5.08
CA ARG A 117 -6.07 -4.12 5.53
C ARG A 117 -6.99 -3.69 4.39
N LEU A 118 -6.56 -2.74 3.57
CA LEU A 118 -7.31 -2.29 2.40
C LEU A 118 -7.49 -3.41 1.36
N ARG A 119 -6.46 -4.24 1.14
CA ARG A 119 -6.54 -5.38 0.23
C ARG A 119 -7.68 -6.31 0.63
N LEU A 120 -7.74 -6.71 1.91
CA LEU A 120 -8.77 -7.61 2.39
C LEU A 120 -10.15 -6.94 2.37
N PHE A 121 -10.23 -5.68 2.81
CA PHE A 121 -11.49 -4.93 2.83
C PHE A 121 -12.11 -4.81 1.42
N ILE A 122 -11.31 -4.38 0.44
CA ILE A 122 -11.76 -4.21 -0.94
C ILE A 122 -12.11 -5.55 -1.58
N ALA A 123 -11.31 -6.61 -1.34
CA ALA A 123 -11.60 -7.93 -1.87
C ALA A 123 -12.93 -8.49 -1.35
N ASN A 124 -13.26 -8.25 -0.07
CA ASN A 124 -14.57 -8.61 0.48
C ASN A 124 -15.70 -7.79 -0.15
N GLN A 125 -15.55 -6.46 -0.26
CA GLN A 125 -16.59 -5.61 -0.84
C GLN A 125 -16.89 -5.94 -2.31
N LEU A 126 -15.86 -6.34 -3.07
CA LEU A 126 -15.99 -6.70 -4.48
C LEU A 126 -16.31 -8.20 -4.69
N GLY A 127 -16.43 -9.00 -3.62
CA GLY A 127 -16.70 -10.43 -3.72
C GLY A 127 -15.59 -11.22 -4.44
N LEU A 128 -14.34 -10.76 -4.38
CA LEU A 128 -13.19 -11.36 -5.08
C LEU A 128 -12.62 -12.59 -4.36
N ILE A 129 -13.07 -12.85 -3.14
CA ILE A 129 -12.60 -13.98 -2.33
C ILE A 129 -13.48 -15.18 -2.64
N ASP A 130 -12.88 -16.17 -3.32
CA ASP A 130 -13.53 -17.46 -3.56
C ASP A 130 -13.43 -18.34 -2.31
N HIS A 131 -14.54 -18.42 -1.57
CA HIS A 131 -14.63 -19.21 -0.35
C HIS A 131 -14.65 -20.73 -0.57
N SER A 132 -14.78 -21.20 -1.82
CA SER A 132 -14.74 -22.63 -2.15
C SER A 132 -13.32 -23.15 -2.40
N ARG A 133 -12.35 -22.25 -2.58
CA ARG A 133 -10.96 -22.58 -2.91
C ARG A 133 -10.05 -22.46 -1.70
N HIS A 134 -9.13 -23.42 -1.59
CA HIS A 134 -8.04 -23.38 -0.60
C HIS A 134 -6.72 -23.06 -1.30
N SER A 135 -6.11 -21.94 -0.93
CA SER A 135 -4.76 -21.55 -1.39
C SER A 135 -3.79 -21.72 -0.22
N MET A 136 -3.17 -22.89 -0.13
CA MET A 136 -2.20 -23.20 0.93
C MET A 136 -0.83 -22.64 0.55
N LEU A 137 -0.17 -21.97 1.49
CA LEU A 137 1.20 -21.48 1.35
C LEU A 137 1.96 -21.69 2.64
N TRP A 138 3.28 -21.80 2.52
CA TRP A 138 4.19 -21.83 3.66
C TRP A 138 4.96 -20.53 3.68
N VAL A 139 4.95 -19.85 4.82
CA VAL A 139 5.88 -18.76 5.10
C VAL A 139 7.07 -19.39 5.79
N THR A 140 8.23 -19.33 5.15
CA THR A 140 9.52 -19.77 5.72
C THR A 140 10.34 -18.54 6.10
N ASP A 141 11.43 -18.74 6.84
CA ASP A 141 12.42 -17.70 7.12
C ASP A 141 11.88 -16.50 7.92
N PHE A 142 11.11 -16.79 8.96
CA PHE A 142 10.73 -15.75 9.93
C PHE A 142 11.98 -15.17 10.60
N PRO A 143 12.05 -13.84 10.79
CA PRO A 143 13.12 -13.24 11.56
C PRO A 143 13.05 -13.77 13.00
N MET A 144 14.20 -14.11 13.57
CA MET A 144 14.27 -14.60 14.95
C MET A 144 13.93 -13.51 15.97
N PHE A 145 14.31 -12.27 15.64
CA PHE A 145 14.10 -11.10 16.48
C PHE A 145 13.44 -9.98 15.69
N GLU A 146 12.61 -9.20 16.37
CA GLU A 146 12.09 -7.93 15.89
C GLU A 146 12.45 -6.81 16.86
N TRP A 147 12.60 -5.59 16.33
CA TRP A 147 12.87 -4.43 17.17
C TRP A 147 11.57 -3.92 17.80
N ASN A 148 11.50 -3.93 19.13
CA ASN A 148 10.41 -3.34 19.88
C ASN A 148 10.71 -1.86 20.14
N GLU A 149 10.02 -0.97 19.42
CA GLU A 149 10.19 0.48 19.56
C GLU A 149 9.78 1.00 20.95
N THR A 150 8.88 0.33 21.66
CA THR A 150 8.40 0.80 22.98
C THR A 150 9.40 0.50 24.08
N GLU A 151 9.97 -0.71 24.06
CA GLU A 151 10.92 -1.17 25.07
C GLU A 151 12.38 -0.94 24.66
N GLN A 152 12.64 -0.45 23.45
CA GLN A 152 13.97 -0.20 22.88
C GLN A 152 14.90 -1.43 22.97
N ARG A 153 14.36 -2.61 22.65
CA ARG A 153 15.10 -3.88 22.67
C ARG A 153 14.65 -4.82 21.56
N LEU A 154 15.48 -5.82 21.28
CA LEU A 154 15.10 -6.95 20.43
C LEU A 154 14.17 -7.89 21.21
N GLU A 155 13.03 -8.21 20.61
CA GLU A 155 12.05 -9.18 21.10
C GLU A 155 12.06 -10.41 20.21
N VAL A 156 11.89 -11.59 20.81
CA VAL A 156 11.88 -12.86 20.06
C VAL A 156 10.54 -13.00 19.35
N CYS A 157 10.55 -13.13 18.02
CA CYS A 157 9.31 -13.23 17.23
C CYS A 157 8.53 -14.52 17.50
N LEU A 158 9.24 -15.61 17.82
CA LEU A 158 8.68 -16.96 17.96
C LEU A 158 9.34 -17.66 19.14
N SER A 159 8.55 -17.90 20.20
CA SER A 159 8.98 -18.37 21.52
C SER A 159 9.75 -19.69 21.57
N SER A 160 9.81 -20.47 20.48
CA SER A 160 10.41 -21.81 20.44
C SER A 160 11.36 -22.06 19.26
N THR A 161 11.92 -21.02 18.64
CA THR A 161 12.78 -21.16 17.44
C THR A 161 14.24 -21.30 17.81
N LEU A 162 14.86 -22.42 17.43
CA LEU A 162 16.32 -22.57 17.45
C LEU A 162 16.93 -21.94 16.17
N PRO A 163 18.10 -21.28 16.25
CA PRO A 163 18.81 -20.81 15.06
C PRO A 163 18.98 -21.93 14.04
N LEU A 164 18.73 -21.65 12.75
CA LEU A 164 18.87 -22.62 11.66
C LEU A 164 20.27 -23.28 11.64
N GLU A 165 21.30 -22.57 12.10
CA GLU A 165 22.67 -23.08 12.21
C GLU A 165 22.85 -24.18 13.27
N ILE A 166 21.94 -24.32 14.24
CA ILE A 166 22.04 -25.30 15.33
C ILE A 166 21.40 -26.65 14.95
N LEU A 167 20.50 -26.67 13.97
CA LEU A 167 19.77 -27.88 13.54
C LEU A 167 20.48 -28.69 12.44
N MET A 168 21.60 -28.20 11.89
CA MET A 168 22.37 -28.85 10.82
C MET A 168 23.68 -29.51 11.30
N LYS A 169 23.79 -29.83 12.60
CA LYS A 169 24.89 -30.63 13.16
C LYS A 169 24.41 -31.95 13.72
#